data_AF-A0AA39UZL0-F1
#
_entry.id   AF-A0AA39UZL0-F1
#
_cell.length_a   1.000
_cell.length_b   1.000
_cell.length_c   1.000
_cell.angle_alpha   90.00
_cell.angle_beta   90.00
_cell.angle_gamma   90.00
#
_symmetry.space_group_name_H-M   'P 1'
#
loop_
_entity.id
_entity.type
_entity.pdbx_description
1 polymer ?
#
loop_
_entity_poly.entity_id
_entity_poly.type
_entity_poly.pdbx_seq_one_letter_code
_entity_poly.pdbx_strand_id
1 'polypeptide(L)'
;MPLYEISHITPLSPSQKDALAASITQIHSHLFTTPSLFVNVRFTDISRQDVYVGGRKNAQTSSSHTIIAGREVGFELPPAGGDKAWLVENAASFRRLADEGDEDFMELVREMEGREDLY
;
A
#
# COMPACT_ATOMS: atom_id res chain seq x y z
N MET A 1 -4.02 5.77 3.58
CA MET A 1 -2.96 4.97 2.93
C MET A 1 -2.56 3.77 3.77
N PRO A 2 -2.75 2.55 3.27
CA PRO A 2 -2.40 1.34 3.99
C PRO A 2 -0.92 0.93 3.80
N LEU A 3 -0.28 0.50 4.89
CA LEU A 3 0.88 -0.37 4.82
C LEU A 3 0.46 -1.81 5.14
N TYR A 4 0.64 -2.72 4.19
CA TYR A 4 0.51 -4.16 4.40
C TYR A 4 1.87 -4.75 4.74
N GLU A 5 2.01 -5.30 5.95
CA GLU A 5 3.18 -6.11 6.30
C GLU A 5 2.91 -7.61 6.14
N ILE A 6 3.82 -8.28 5.44
CA ILE A 6 3.79 -9.71 5.20
C ILE A 6 5.05 -10.32 5.79
N SER A 7 4.91 -10.87 6.99
CA SER A 7 5.96 -11.67 7.61
C SER A 7 5.90 -13.11 7.07
N HIS A 8 7.02 -13.63 6.55
CA HIS A 8 7.07 -14.96 5.95
C HIS A 8 8.28 -15.77 6.42
N ILE A 9 8.10 -17.08 6.62
CA ILE A 9 9.20 -18.03 6.88
C ILE A 9 9.57 -18.83 5.63
N THR A 10 8.61 -19.01 4.72
CA THR A 10 8.82 -19.70 3.45
C THR A 10 9.50 -18.75 2.50
N PRO A 11 10.61 -19.13 1.83
CA PRO A 11 11.22 -18.31 0.80
C PRO A 11 10.21 -17.99 -0.30
N LEU A 12 10.03 -16.70 -0.58
CA LEU A 12 9.24 -16.20 -1.68
C LEU A 12 10.18 -15.64 -2.74
N SER A 13 10.05 -16.14 -3.97
CA SER A 13 10.76 -15.57 -5.12
C SER A 13 10.28 -14.14 -5.41
N PRO A 14 11.10 -13.32 -6.11
CA PRO A 14 10.68 -11.97 -6.51
C PRO A 14 9.32 -11.95 -7.22
N SER A 15 9.12 -12.82 -8.22
CA SER A 15 7.86 -12.88 -8.97
C SER A 15 6.64 -13.25 -8.11
N GLN A 16 6.82 -14.05 -7.05
CA GLN A 16 5.74 -14.34 -6.10
C GLN A 16 5.41 -13.12 -5.23
N LYS A 17 6.42 -12.36 -4.82
CA LYS A 17 6.23 -11.11 -4.07
C LYS A 17 5.52 -10.08 -4.94
N ASP A 18 5.95 -9.92 -6.19
CA ASP A 18 5.35 -9.00 -7.15
C ASP A 18 3.88 -9.35 -7.41
N ALA A 19 3.58 -10.62 -7.67
CA ALA A 19 2.20 -11.08 -7.90
C ALA A 19 1.30 -10.86 -6.67
N LEU A 20 1.82 -11.08 -5.46
CA LEU A 20 1.05 -10.87 -4.24
C LEU A 20 0.85 -9.38 -3.95
N ALA A 21 1.88 -8.55 -4.12
CA ALA A 21 1.77 -7.10 -3.95
C ALA A 21 0.74 -6.52 -4.93
N ALA A 22 0.82 -6.87 -6.22
CA ALA A 22 -0.13 -6.43 -7.23
C ALA A 22 -1.58 -6.83 -6.88
N SER A 23 -1.78 -8.06 -6.40
CA SER A 23 -3.11 -8.55 -6.00
C SER A 23 -3.67 -7.77 -4.80
N ILE A 24 -2.84 -7.50 -3.79
CA ILE A 24 -3.23 -6.71 -2.61
C ILE A 24 -3.58 -5.27 -3.03
N THR A 25 -2.72 -4.64 -3.84
CA THR A 25 -2.95 -3.30 -4.37
C THR A 25 -4.26 -3.23 -5.14
N GLN A 26 -4.50 -4.17 -6.06
CA GLN A 26 -5.75 -4.24 -6.80
C GLN A 26 -6.96 -4.35 -5.86
N ILE A 27 -6.93 -5.29 -4.90
CA ILE A 27 -8.05 -5.49 -3.97
C ILE A 27 -8.30 -4.23 -3.14
N HIS A 28 -7.27 -3.63 -2.56
CA HIS A 28 -7.42 -2.44 -1.71
C HIS A 28 -7.94 -1.26 -2.52
N SER A 29 -7.34 -0.99 -3.68
CA SER A 29 -7.72 0.11 -4.54
C SER A 29 -9.14 -0.02 -5.08
N HIS A 30 -9.68 -1.23 -5.29
CA HIS A 30 -11.06 -1.40 -5.74
C HIS A 30 -12.10 -1.39 -4.60
N LEU A 31 -11.72 -1.84 -3.40
CA LEU A 31 -12.63 -1.87 -2.26
C LEU A 31 -12.71 -0.52 -1.54
N PHE A 32 -11.68 0.32 -1.67
CA PHE A 32 -11.58 1.61 -1.01
C PHE A 32 -11.26 2.71 -2.02
N THR A 33 -11.62 3.95 -1.69
CA THR A 33 -11.30 5.13 -2.50
C THR A 33 -9.83 5.54 -2.33
N THR A 34 -8.93 4.63 -2.70
CA THR A 34 -7.48 4.78 -2.52
C THR A 34 -6.78 4.44 -3.84
N PRO A 35 -6.06 5.41 -4.46
CA PRO A 35 -5.25 5.15 -5.64
C PRO A 35 -4.15 4.13 -5.36
N SER A 36 -3.78 3.39 -6.39
CA SER A 36 -2.81 2.30 -6.33
C SER A 36 -1.42 2.73 -5.83
N LEU A 37 -0.98 3.94 -6.21
CA LEU A 37 0.32 4.51 -5.81
C LEU A 37 0.51 4.57 -4.29
N PHE A 38 -0.59 4.61 -3.53
CA PHE A 38 -0.54 4.76 -2.08
C PHE A 38 -0.81 3.48 -1.31
N VAL A 39 -0.82 2.33 -1.99
CA VAL A 39 -0.89 1.02 -1.34
C VAL A 39 0.53 0.47 -1.18
N ASN A 40 1.01 0.47 0.06
CA ASN A 40 2.36 0.00 0.36
C ASN A 40 2.35 -1.45 0.84
N VAL A 41 3.23 -2.30 0.27
CA VAL A 41 3.37 -3.71 0.66
C VAL A 41 4.82 -4.00 1.02
N ARG A 42 5.05 -4.50 2.24
CA ARG A 42 6.37 -4.86 2.76
C ARG A 42 6.44 -6.35 3.08
N PHE A 43 7.47 -7.00 2.57
CA PHE A 43 7.79 -8.39 2.88
C PHE A 43 8.95 -8.47 3.87
N THR A 44 8.77 -9.20 4.96
CA THR A 44 9.80 -9.44 5.98
C THR A 44 10.04 -10.93 6.14
N ASP A 45 11.27 -11.37 5.88
CA ASP A 45 11.69 -12.74 6.20
C ASP A 45 11.90 -12.86 7.72
N ILE A 46 11.08 -13.72 8.34
CA ILE A 46 11.10 -13.99 9.78
C ILE A 46 11.56 -15.43 10.08
N SER A 47 12.14 -16.15 9.12
CA SER A 47 12.62 -17.53 9.29
C SER A 47 13.64 -17.72 10.42
N ARG A 48 14.32 -16.63 10.80
CA ARG A 48 15.32 -16.61 11.89
C ARG A 48 14.80 -15.95 13.18
N GLN A 49 13.52 -15.59 13.24
CA GLN A 49 12.93 -14.91 14.38
C GLN A 49 12.09 -15.88 15.21
N ASP A 50 12.14 -15.72 16.53
CA ASP A 50 11.30 -16.48 17.44
C ASP A 50 9.90 -15.83 17.53
N VAL A 51 8.94 -16.39 16.80
CA VAL A 51 7.54 -15.93 16.83
C VAL A 51 6.73 -16.78 17.80
N TYR A 52 5.93 -16.14 18.66
CA TYR A 52 5.03 -16.80 19.60
C TYR A 52 3.57 -16.40 19.33
N VAL A 53 2.67 -17.38 19.26
CA VAL A 53 1.23 -17.17 19.08
C VAL A 53 0.49 -17.91 20.19
N GLY A 54 -0.40 -17.23 20.91
CA GLY A 54 -1.12 -17.82 22.04
C GLY A 54 -0.20 -18.37 23.14
N GLY A 55 0.97 -17.73 23.34
CA GLY A 55 1.97 -18.16 24.33
C GLY A 55 2.82 -19.37 23.93
N ARG A 56 2.72 -19.86 22.69
CA ARG A 56 3.51 -20.99 22.19
C ARG A 56 4.38 -20.57 21.01
N LYS A 57 5.60 -21.11 20.93
CA LYS A 57 6.48 -20.88 19.78
C LYS A 57 5.81 -21.42 18.53
N ASN A 58 5.59 -20.56 17.55
CA ASN A 58 4.97 -20.94 16.29
C ASN A 58 6.07 -21.40 15.32
N ALA A 59 6.03 -22.68 14.92
CA ALA A 59 6.94 -23.25 13.94
C ALA A 59 6.41 -23.14 12.50
N GLN A 60 5.20 -22.60 12.31
CA GLN A 60 4.55 -22.44 11.01
C GLN A 60 4.17 -20.99 10.73
N THR A 61 4.04 -20.70 9.44
CA THR A 61 3.86 -19.38 8.81
C THR A 61 2.96 -18.45 9.63
N SER A 62 3.54 -17.41 10.22
CA SER A 62 2.77 -16.33 10.84
C SER A 62 2.57 -15.22 9.82
N SER A 63 1.47 -15.26 9.07
CA SER A 63 0.99 -14.11 8.31
C SER A 63 0.33 -13.12 9.28
N SER A 64 1.14 -12.29 9.94
CA SER A 64 0.63 -11.18 10.74
C SER A 64 0.32 -10.02 9.81
N HIS A 65 -0.95 -9.76 9.54
CA HIS A 65 -1.39 -8.60 8.74
C HIS A 65 -1.60 -7.41 9.68
N THR A 66 -0.60 -6.56 9.80
CA THR A 66 -0.71 -5.29 10.54
C THR A 66 -0.86 -4.16 9.52
N ILE A 67 -1.88 -3.32 9.68
CA ILE A 67 -1.99 -2.05 8.98
C ILE A 67 -1.30 -0.99 9.85
N ILE A 68 -0.17 -0.46 9.39
CA ILE A 68 0.53 0.64 10.07
C ILE A 68 0.33 1.91 9.24
N ALA A 69 -0.30 2.94 9.81
CA ALA A 69 -0.40 4.25 9.16
C ALA A 69 0.91 5.03 9.38
N GLY A 70 1.54 5.53 8.31
CA GLY A 70 2.77 6.33 8.35
C GLY A 70 2.87 7.29 7.16
N ARG A 71 3.60 8.41 7.32
CA ARG A 71 3.75 9.49 6.34
C ARG A 71 4.26 8.97 4.98
N GLU A 72 3.59 9.34 3.88
CA GLU A 72 3.94 8.91 2.51
C GLU A 72 4.28 10.11 1.63
N VAL A 73 5.44 10.05 0.95
CA VAL A 73 5.85 10.97 -0.14
C VAL A 73 5.75 12.48 0.21
N GLY A 74 5.99 12.84 1.47
CA GLY A 74 5.97 14.24 1.91
C GLY A 74 4.57 14.85 2.08
N PHE A 75 3.50 14.13 1.73
CA PHE A 75 2.12 14.52 2.00
C PHE A 75 1.68 14.03 3.38
N GLU A 76 0.86 14.83 4.06
CA GLU A 76 0.20 14.39 5.29
C GLU A 76 -0.90 13.40 4.93
N LEU A 77 -1.01 12.30 5.69
CA LEU A 77 -2.04 11.30 5.45
C LEU A 77 -3.43 11.86 5.77
N PRO A 78 -4.47 11.49 4.99
CA PRO A 78 -5.83 11.76 5.39
C PRO A 78 -6.22 10.96 6.63
N PRO A 79 -7.15 11.47 7.47
CA PRO A 79 -7.86 10.63 8.42
C PRO A 79 -8.58 9.50 7.68
N ALA A 80 -8.70 8.33 8.30
CA ALA A 80 -9.34 7.16 7.68
C ALA A 80 -10.77 7.49 7.20
N GLY A 81 -11.05 7.25 5.92
CA GLY A 81 -12.33 7.58 5.27
C GLY A 81 -12.40 9.01 4.71
N GLY A 82 -11.36 9.82 4.88
CA GLY A 82 -11.21 11.16 4.30
C GLY A 82 -10.44 11.17 2.97
N ASP A 83 -10.10 10.00 2.43
CA ASP A 83 -9.19 9.84 1.30
C ASP A 83 -9.65 10.64 0.06
N LYS A 84 -10.96 10.62 -0.26
CA LYS A 84 -11.50 11.38 -1.39
C LYS A 84 -11.29 12.89 -1.27
N ALA A 85 -11.64 13.48 -0.12
CA ALA A 85 -11.48 14.92 0.08
C ALA A 85 -10.01 15.33 -0.01
N TRP A 86 -9.14 14.52 0.58
CA TRP A 86 -7.70 14.72 0.54
C TRP A 86 -7.12 14.61 -0.88
N LEU A 87 -7.60 13.68 -1.71
CA LEU A 87 -7.18 13.56 -3.10
C LEU A 87 -7.51 14.84 -3.88
N VAL A 88 -8.73 15.38 -3.68
CA VAL A 88 -9.17 16.62 -4.33
C VAL A 88 -8.33 17.81 -3.86
N GLU A 89 -8.08 17.92 -2.55
CA GLU A 89 -7.27 18.99 -1.95
C GLU A 89 -5.82 18.99 -2.48
N ASN A 90 -5.25 17.81 -2.76
CA ASN A 90 -3.87 17.66 -3.21
C ASN A 90 -3.72 17.51 -4.73
N ALA A 91 -4.81 17.44 -5.49
CA ALA A 91 -4.80 17.19 -6.94
C ALA A 91 -3.93 18.18 -7.73
N ALA A 92 -3.87 19.45 -7.31
CA ALA A 92 -3.01 20.45 -7.96
C ALA A 92 -1.52 20.13 -7.79
N SER A 93 -1.12 19.65 -6.61
CA SER A 93 0.25 19.23 -6.32
C SER A 93 0.63 17.97 -7.10
N PHE A 94 -0.30 17.02 -7.23
CA PHE A 94 -0.09 15.80 -8.00
C PHE A 94 0.14 16.10 -9.49
N ARG A 95 -0.68 16.99 -10.07
CA ARG A 95 -0.48 17.44 -11.46
C ARG A 95 0.86 18.15 -11.66
N ARG A 96 1.26 19.02 -10.72
CA ARG A 96 2.57 19.67 -10.78
C ARG A 96 3.71 18.65 -10.82
N LEU A 97 3.66 17.62 -9.97
CA LEU A 97 4.68 16.55 -9.95
C LEU A 97 4.66 15.74 -11.25
N ALA A 98 3.48 15.42 -11.77
CA ALA A 98 3.33 14.76 -13.07
C ALA A 98 3.90 15.61 -14.23
N ASP A 99 3.65 16.92 -14.23
CA ASP A 99 4.16 17.87 -15.23
C ASP A 99 5.68 18.05 -15.14
N GLU A 100 6.26 17.88 -13.94
CA GLU A 100 7.71 17.84 -13.71
C GLU A 100 8.35 16.53 -14.20
N GLY A 101 7.56 15.56 -14.65
CA GLY A 101 8.01 14.31 -15.25
C GLY A 101 8.11 13.14 -14.27
N ASP A 102 7.50 13.24 -13.09
CA ASP A 102 7.44 12.14 -12.13
C ASP A 102 6.45 11.06 -12.62
N GLU A 103 6.99 9.91 -13.07
CA GLU A 103 6.22 8.84 -13.70
C GLU A 103 5.13 8.27 -12.78
N ASP A 104 5.39 8.18 -11.47
CA ASP A 104 4.44 7.67 -10.48
C ASP A 104 3.23 8.63 -10.37
N PHE A 105 3.50 9.95 -10.34
CA PHE A 105 2.43 10.95 -10.30
C PHE A 105 1.71 11.10 -11.64
N MET A 106 2.39 10.86 -12.77
CA MET A 106 1.74 10.78 -14.08
C MET A 106 0.73 9.62 -14.13
N GLU A 107 1.08 8.45 -13.58
CA GLU A 107 0.16 7.33 -13.46
C GLU A 107 -0.97 7.62 -12.47
N LEU A 108 -0.67 8.22 -11.31
CA LEU A 108 -1.68 8.64 -10.34
C LEU A 108 -2.73 9.56 -10.97
N VAL A 109 -2.30 10.60 -11.68
CA VAL A 109 -3.22 11.56 -12.32
C VAL A 109 -4.10 10.85 -13.35
N ARG A 110 -3.52 9.95 -14.15
CA ARG A 110 -4.29 9.13 -15.11
C ARG A 110 -5.28 8.21 -14.41
N GLU A 111 -4.89 7.57 -13.31
CA GLU A 111 -5.78 6.72 -12.51
C GLU A 111 -6.93 7.53 -11.96
N MET A 112 -6.65 8.69 -11.36
CA MET A 112 -7.67 9.60 -10.82
C MET A 112 -8.66 10.01 -11.92
N GLU A 113 -8.18 10.45 -13.08
CA GLU A 113 -9.04 10.85 -14.21
C GLU A 113 -9.91 9.70 -14.75
N GLY A 114 -9.42 8.47 -14.66
CA GLY A 114 -10.12 7.27 -15.11
C GLY A 114 -11.12 6.68 -14.10
N ARG A 115 -11.15 7.17 -12.86
CA ARG A 115 -11.93 6.59 -11.75
C ARG A 115 -12.83 7.63 -11.09
N GLU A 116 -14.13 7.53 -11.33
CA GLU A 116 -15.14 8.44 -10.77
C GLU A 116 -15.18 8.46 -9.23
N ASP A 117 -14.76 7.36 -8.58
CA ASP A 117 -14.73 7.31 -7.12
C ASP A 117 -13.64 8.21 -6.53
N LEU A 118 -12.56 8.47 -7.28
CA LEU A 118 -11.40 9.27 -6.86
C LEU A 118 -11.57 10.79 -7.09
N TYR A 119 -12.65 11.23 -7.76
CA TYR A 119 -13.00 12.65 -8.02
C TYR A 119 -14.26 13.09 -7.29
#